data_AF-A0AA37WJ40-F1
#
_entry.id   AF-A0AA37WJ40-F1
#
_cell.length_a   1.000
_cell.length_b   1.000
_cell.length_c   1.000
_cell.angle_alpha   90.00
_cell.angle_beta   90.00
_cell.angle_gamma   90.00
#
_symmetry.space_group_name_H-M   'P 1'
#
loop_
_entity.id
_entity.type
_entity.pdbx_description
1 polymer ?
#
loop_
_entity_poly.entity_id
_entity_poly.type
_entity_poly.pdbx_seq_one_letter_code
_entity_poly.pdbx_strand_id
1 'polypeptide(L)'
;MTIKLQAKKELRIVPVRFERAATGSPDAAYPEVDDRGHTHTVPQVNGLAASDPIRGGVLGLTKDQEVTIQMVREDIDNNAELYVTTSDEEVVKIITPKDGEKVASGKENKIKLKGGTFSGSTPKSGKVEIRFGAKDGPIIANLVVYTFNRLLVFIQPHIVTVNDPSGANGVAPTLNIDNVMKQVKALWAPCGVHFTVNKAESFDIKLANANKMLFSEVNNVYAKKWVKDTINVYVMQELDSALGYGFSKSAYAGFGLTHPGVFMGMKTGATDRTAETYWCANDLAHELGHFFTLWHPTDGSGSGWQRYETWSMRFLMHNYNYTGRAGAPQGGAHWPEYNNFGYGSYSGYPYRSGLVSLKNVRTGASAGRDGQCSTVRNHIAQGPSVLY
;
A
#
# COMPACT_ATOMS: atom_id res chain seq x y z
N MET A 1 41.76 30.90 7.65
CA MET A 1 40.35 30.87 7.22
C MET A 1 39.81 29.49 7.56
N THR A 2 38.99 29.37 8.59
CA THR A 2 38.53 28.07 9.11
C THR A 2 37.19 27.73 8.48
N ILE A 3 37.18 26.81 7.52
CA ILE A 3 35.93 26.26 6.97
C ILE A 3 35.36 25.33 8.03
N LYS A 4 34.30 25.75 8.73
CA LYS A 4 33.45 24.84 9.49
C LYS A 4 32.67 23.96 8.51
N LEU A 5 33.29 22.87 8.06
CA LEU A 5 32.56 21.76 7.46
C LEU A 5 31.70 21.14 8.56
N GLN A 6 30.47 21.63 8.74
CA GLN A 6 29.44 20.78 9.29
C GLN A 6 29.20 19.67 8.28
N ALA A 7 29.79 18.49 8.52
CA ALA A 7 29.42 17.28 7.81
C ALA A 7 27.93 17.03 8.09
N LYS A 8 27.05 17.51 7.20
CA LYS A 8 25.66 17.07 7.16
C LYS A 8 25.72 15.63 6.64
N LYS A 9 25.19 14.69 7.42
CA LYS A 9 25.36 13.24 7.22
C LYS A 9 24.97 12.71 5.84
N GLU A 10 24.24 13.47 5.04
CA GLU A 10 24.16 13.40 3.57
C GLU A 10 23.35 14.62 3.12
N LEU A 11 23.88 15.45 2.23
CA LEU A 11 23.11 16.45 1.47
C LEU A 11 22.96 15.90 0.07
N ARG A 12 21.77 15.39 -0.24
CA ARG A 12 21.41 14.97 -1.60
C ARG A 12 20.70 16.13 -2.28
N ILE A 13 21.23 16.54 -3.43
CA ILE A 13 20.48 17.39 -4.38
C ILE A 13 19.52 16.48 -5.14
N VAL A 14 18.25 16.86 -5.21
CA VAL A 14 17.22 16.10 -5.92
C VAL A 14 16.72 16.97 -7.06
N PRO A 15 17.29 16.86 -8.29
CA PRO A 15 16.83 17.69 -9.40
C PRO A 15 15.36 17.40 -9.75
N VAL A 16 14.97 16.13 -9.68
CA VAL A 16 13.63 15.66 -10.02
C VAL A 16 13.17 14.58 -9.03
N ARG A 17 11.90 14.63 -8.64
CA ARG A 17 11.20 13.63 -7.81
C ARG A 17 10.02 13.02 -8.60
N PHE A 18 9.66 11.80 -8.23
CA PHE A 18 8.45 11.14 -8.72
C PHE A 18 7.47 10.92 -7.58
N GLU A 19 6.20 11.18 -7.84
CA GLU A 19 5.13 10.99 -6.87
C GLU A 19 3.81 10.60 -7.55
N ARG A 20 2.76 10.49 -6.74
CA ARG A 20 1.41 10.19 -7.22
C ARG A 20 0.86 11.35 -8.07
N ALA A 21 0.21 11.05 -9.20
CA ALA A 21 -0.35 12.09 -10.10
C ALA A 21 -1.74 12.62 -9.77
N ALA A 22 -2.33 12.17 -8.68
CA ALA A 22 -3.64 12.63 -8.22
C ALA A 22 -3.67 12.74 -6.70
N THR A 23 -4.45 13.70 -6.21
CA THR A 23 -4.75 13.86 -4.79
C THR A 23 -6.06 13.15 -4.44
N GLY A 24 -6.17 12.56 -3.24
CA GLY A 24 -7.43 12.00 -2.71
C GLY A 24 -7.38 10.48 -2.55
N SER A 25 -8.54 9.81 -2.63
CA SER A 25 -8.64 8.36 -2.40
C SER A 25 -7.74 7.53 -3.33
N PRO A 26 -7.31 6.31 -2.92
CA PRO A 26 -6.46 5.43 -3.72
C PRO A 26 -7.04 5.16 -5.11
N ASP A 27 -6.17 5.15 -6.11
CA ASP A 27 -6.52 4.86 -7.49
C ASP A 27 -5.40 4.05 -8.16
N ALA A 28 -5.76 2.93 -8.78
CA ALA A 28 -4.81 2.05 -9.47
C ALA A 28 -4.17 2.73 -10.70
N ALA A 29 -4.81 3.75 -11.28
CA ALA A 29 -4.27 4.55 -12.37
C ALA A 29 -3.27 5.61 -11.87
N TYR A 30 -3.31 5.95 -10.59
CA TYR A 30 -2.41 6.92 -9.95
C TYR A 30 -1.78 6.28 -8.71
N PRO A 31 -0.91 5.27 -8.90
CA PRO A 31 -0.31 4.54 -7.80
C PRO A 31 0.67 5.42 -7.01
N GLU A 32 0.94 5.01 -5.77
CA GLU A 32 2.04 5.58 -5.01
C GLU A 32 3.41 5.14 -5.55
N VAL A 33 4.38 6.03 -5.41
CA VAL A 33 5.80 5.74 -5.64
C VAL A 33 6.47 5.50 -4.30
N ASP A 34 7.21 4.40 -4.17
CA ASP A 34 8.08 4.16 -3.03
C ASP A 34 9.37 4.97 -3.19
N ASP A 35 9.33 6.24 -2.81
CA ASP A 35 10.44 7.21 -2.85
C ASP A 35 11.31 7.18 -1.59
N ARG A 36 11.11 6.19 -0.70
CA ARG A 36 11.77 6.14 0.61
C ARG A 36 13.23 5.72 0.58
N GLY A 37 14.08 6.44 1.30
CA GLY A 37 15.50 6.13 1.43
C GLY A 37 16.29 6.19 0.12
N HIS A 38 17.61 6.20 0.24
CA HIS A 38 18.56 6.16 -0.87
C HIS A 38 19.44 4.92 -0.71
N THR A 39 19.86 4.28 -1.79
CA THR A 39 20.74 3.09 -1.78
C THR A 39 20.17 1.87 -1.03
N HIS A 40 18.87 1.62 -1.18
CA HIS A 40 18.21 0.41 -0.66
C HIS A 40 17.81 -0.53 -1.77
N THR A 41 17.74 -1.82 -1.44
CA THR A 41 17.38 -2.87 -2.39
C THR A 41 15.88 -3.12 -2.36
N VAL A 42 15.34 -3.60 -3.48
CA VAL A 42 14.07 -4.32 -3.48
C VAL A 42 14.40 -5.79 -3.23
N PRO A 43 13.79 -6.44 -2.21
CA PRO A 43 14.02 -7.85 -1.93
C PRO A 43 13.63 -8.76 -3.09
N GLN A 44 14.15 -9.98 -3.08
CA GLN A 44 13.76 -11.04 -4.00
C GLN A 44 12.23 -11.19 -4.05
N VAL A 45 11.68 -11.28 -5.26
CA VAL A 45 10.23 -11.33 -5.49
C VAL A 45 9.88 -12.28 -6.62
N ASN A 46 9.11 -13.32 -6.33
CA ASN A 46 8.61 -14.33 -7.27
C ASN A 46 9.69 -14.86 -8.24
N GLY A 47 10.86 -15.21 -7.69
CA GLY A 47 11.99 -15.74 -8.45
C GLY A 47 12.89 -14.66 -9.10
N LEU A 48 12.51 -13.38 -9.09
CA LEU A 48 13.42 -12.29 -9.44
C LEU A 48 14.35 -12.02 -8.26
N ALA A 49 15.66 -12.06 -8.50
CA ALA A 49 16.68 -11.78 -7.49
C ALA A 49 16.49 -10.39 -6.86
N ALA A 50 17.02 -10.21 -5.65
CA ALA A 50 17.07 -8.89 -5.03
C ALA A 50 17.83 -7.90 -5.93
N SER A 51 17.39 -6.64 -5.94
CA SER A 51 18.05 -5.62 -6.76
C SER A 51 19.39 -5.20 -6.17
N ASP A 52 20.24 -4.61 -7.01
CA ASP A 52 21.29 -3.72 -6.54
C ASP A 52 20.70 -2.52 -5.77
N PRO A 53 21.50 -1.81 -4.95
CA PRO A 53 21.05 -0.61 -4.27
C PRO A 53 20.47 0.44 -5.23
N ILE A 54 19.21 0.82 -5.01
CA ILE A 54 18.47 1.78 -5.84
C ILE A 54 18.60 3.18 -5.26
N ARG A 55 18.99 4.13 -6.12
CA ARG A 55 19.19 5.55 -5.76
C ARG A 55 17.93 6.42 -5.91
N GLY A 56 16.83 5.88 -6.41
CA GLY A 56 15.60 6.61 -6.76
C GLY A 56 14.32 6.03 -6.17
N GLY A 57 13.20 6.50 -6.70
CA GLY A 57 11.88 5.94 -6.41
C GLY A 57 11.74 4.54 -7.02
N VAL A 58 10.81 3.76 -6.48
CA VAL A 58 10.40 2.48 -7.04
C VAL A 58 8.89 2.49 -7.26
N LEU A 59 8.46 2.05 -8.43
CA LEU A 59 7.06 1.88 -8.78
C LEU A 59 6.79 0.42 -9.13
N GLY A 60 5.68 -0.11 -8.65
CA GLY A 60 5.17 -1.39 -9.10
C GLY A 60 3.93 -1.23 -9.97
N LEU A 61 3.80 -2.05 -11.00
CA LEU A 61 2.62 -2.14 -11.87
C LEU A 61 2.53 -3.54 -12.49
N THR A 62 1.41 -3.89 -13.11
CA THR A 62 1.25 -5.19 -13.79
C THR A 62 1.46 -5.09 -15.31
N LYS A 63 1.72 -6.23 -15.96
CA LYS A 63 1.73 -6.33 -17.43
C LYS A 63 0.47 -5.66 -18.02
N ASP A 64 0.67 -4.85 -19.04
CA ASP A 64 -0.34 -4.08 -19.76
C ASP A 64 -1.13 -3.05 -18.94
N GLN A 65 -0.84 -2.88 -17.65
CA GLN A 65 -1.46 -1.84 -16.83
C GLN A 65 -0.90 -0.48 -17.20
N GLU A 66 -1.80 0.47 -17.45
CA GLU A 66 -1.45 1.88 -17.62
C GLU A 66 -1.58 2.61 -16.29
N VAL A 67 -0.58 3.42 -15.97
CA VAL A 67 -0.53 4.25 -14.77
C VAL A 67 0.01 5.62 -15.12
N THR A 68 -0.35 6.63 -14.34
CA THR A 68 0.18 7.99 -14.46
C THR A 68 0.83 8.38 -13.15
N ILE A 69 2.07 8.84 -13.25
CA ILE A 69 2.85 9.40 -12.15
C ILE A 69 3.16 10.87 -12.40
N GLN A 70 3.48 11.57 -11.33
CA GLN A 70 3.86 12.98 -11.37
C GLN A 70 5.38 13.08 -11.28
N MET A 71 5.98 13.73 -12.26
CA MET A 71 7.36 14.21 -12.19
C MET A 71 7.33 15.64 -11.64
N VAL A 72 8.13 15.90 -10.63
CA VAL A 72 8.29 17.21 -10.01
C VAL A 72 9.72 17.69 -10.17
N ARG A 73 9.91 18.88 -10.71
CA ARG A 73 11.22 19.57 -10.78
C ARG A 73 11.53 20.17 -9.43
N GLU A 74 12.39 19.54 -8.65
CA GLU A 74 12.60 19.94 -7.25
C GLU A 74 13.73 20.97 -7.14
N ASP A 75 14.98 20.57 -7.41
CA ASP A 75 16.15 21.44 -7.42
C ASP A 75 16.67 21.74 -8.84
N ILE A 76 15.76 22.07 -9.78
CA ILE A 76 16.11 22.40 -11.16
C ILE A 76 15.15 23.45 -11.74
N ASP A 77 15.62 24.24 -12.71
CA ASP A 77 14.81 25.23 -13.41
C ASP A 77 13.55 24.59 -14.03
N ASN A 78 12.40 25.25 -13.86
CA ASN A 78 11.12 24.78 -14.40
C ASN A 78 11.11 24.67 -15.94
N ASN A 79 11.99 25.42 -16.61
CA ASN A 79 12.18 25.43 -18.05
C ASN A 79 13.38 24.60 -18.52
N ALA A 80 14.09 23.92 -17.60
CA ALA A 80 15.19 23.03 -17.96
C ALA A 80 14.71 21.99 -18.99
N GLU A 81 15.48 21.84 -20.07
CA GLU A 81 15.17 20.87 -21.11
C GLU A 81 15.40 19.46 -20.59
N LEU A 82 14.30 18.76 -20.33
CA LEU A 82 14.32 17.38 -19.85
C LEU A 82 13.69 16.45 -20.87
N TYR A 83 14.22 15.25 -20.97
CA TYR A 83 13.71 14.18 -21.81
C TYR A 83 13.42 12.96 -20.94
N VAL A 84 12.37 12.23 -21.27
CA VAL A 84 12.04 10.97 -20.59
C VAL A 84 12.44 9.81 -21.50
N THR A 85 13.16 8.82 -20.96
CA THR A 85 13.54 7.61 -21.69
C THR A 85 13.31 6.36 -20.83
N THR A 86 13.15 5.20 -21.44
CA THR A 86 13.17 3.91 -20.74
C THR A 86 14.49 3.16 -20.99
N SER A 87 14.96 2.43 -19.97
CA SER A 87 16.10 1.53 -20.14
C SER A 87 15.71 0.19 -20.79
N ASP A 88 14.42 -0.15 -20.79
CA ASP A 88 13.90 -1.43 -21.28
C ASP A 88 12.40 -1.32 -21.63
N GLU A 89 12.09 -1.19 -22.92
CA GLU A 89 10.71 -1.10 -23.44
C GLU A 89 9.92 -2.42 -23.32
N GLU A 90 10.58 -3.57 -23.14
CA GLU A 90 9.88 -4.83 -22.87
C GLU A 90 9.30 -4.87 -21.46
N VAL A 91 9.89 -4.10 -20.54
CA VAL A 91 9.47 -4.04 -19.13
C VAL A 91 8.53 -2.86 -18.89
N VAL A 92 8.90 -1.66 -19.35
CA VAL A 92 8.06 -0.46 -19.15
C VAL A 92 8.10 0.42 -20.39
N LYS A 93 6.90 0.78 -20.87
CA LYS A 93 6.70 1.69 -22.00
C LYS A 93 6.27 3.05 -21.48
N ILE A 94 6.82 4.10 -22.07
CA ILE A 94 6.40 5.48 -21.79
C ILE A 94 5.40 5.89 -22.87
N ILE A 95 4.17 6.16 -22.45
CA ILE A 95 3.05 6.50 -23.33
C ILE A 95 2.97 8.01 -23.53
N THR A 96 3.18 8.80 -22.48
CA THR A 96 3.13 10.27 -22.55
C THR A 96 4.05 10.90 -21.50
N PRO A 97 4.97 11.81 -21.88
CA PRO A 97 5.39 12.06 -23.27
C PRO A 97 5.98 10.78 -23.89
N LYS A 98 6.06 10.67 -25.21
CA LYS A 98 6.57 9.43 -25.83
C LYS A 98 8.04 9.21 -25.43
N ASP A 99 8.49 7.96 -25.41
CA ASP A 99 9.90 7.65 -25.16
C ASP A 99 10.85 8.49 -26.03
N GLY A 100 11.85 9.10 -25.39
CA GLY A 100 12.81 10.00 -26.02
C GLY A 100 12.32 11.42 -26.28
N GLU A 101 11.06 11.75 -25.95
CA GLU A 101 10.52 13.10 -26.14
C GLU A 101 10.83 14.03 -24.96
N LYS A 102 10.80 15.33 -25.29
CA LYS A 102 10.95 16.41 -24.34
C LYS A 102 9.76 16.43 -23.38
N VAL A 103 10.05 16.45 -22.08
CA VAL A 103 9.07 16.72 -21.04
C VAL A 103 8.72 18.21 -21.06
N ALA A 104 7.44 18.53 -20.90
CA ALA A 104 7.01 19.92 -20.93
C ALA A 104 7.69 20.77 -19.82
N SER A 105 7.75 22.08 -20.07
CA SER A 105 8.17 23.05 -19.07
C SER A 105 7.13 23.16 -17.96
N GLY A 106 7.57 23.55 -16.77
CA GLY A 106 6.73 23.71 -15.58
C GLY A 106 7.17 22.78 -14.45
N LYS A 107 6.79 23.17 -13.22
CA LYS A 107 7.15 22.47 -11.97
C LYS A 107 6.71 21.00 -11.99
N GLU A 108 5.53 20.74 -12.53
CA GLU A 108 4.85 19.45 -12.50
C GLU A 108 4.55 18.94 -13.91
N ASN A 109 4.97 17.72 -14.21
CA ASN A 109 4.65 17.03 -15.46
C ASN A 109 4.14 15.61 -15.20
N LYS A 110 3.01 15.25 -15.82
CA LYS A 110 2.48 13.88 -15.76
C LYS A 110 3.21 12.98 -16.74
N ILE A 111 3.63 11.81 -16.27
CA ILE A 111 4.22 10.75 -17.09
C ILE A 111 3.29 9.55 -17.05
N LYS A 112 2.74 9.18 -18.21
CA LYS A 112 1.92 7.98 -18.39
C LYS A 112 2.80 6.81 -18.81
N LEU A 113 2.74 5.74 -18.04
CA LEU A 113 3.51 4.52 -18.23
C LEU A 113 2.57 3.36 -18.53
N LYS A 114 3.08 2.34 -19.23
CA LYS A 114 2.41 1.05 -19.41
C LYS A 114 3.36 -0.08 -19.07
N GLY A 115 2.88 -1.07 -18.32
CA GLY A 115 3.62 -2.31 -18.11
C GLY A 115 3.84 -3.05 -19.42
N GLY A 116 5.08 -3.40 -19.68
CA GLY A 116 5.46 -4.18 -20.84
C GLY A 116 4.94 -5.62 -20.75
N THR A 117 5.03 -6.31 -21.88
CA THR A 117 4.54 -7.68 -22.04
C THR A 117 5.74 -8.56 -22.34
N PHE A 118 6.06 -9.47 -21.43
CA PHE A 118 7.16 -10.42 -21.59
C PHE A 118 6.70 -11.84 -21.25
N SER A 119 7.42 -12.85 -21.76
CA SER A 119 7.14 -14.26 -21.49
C SER A 119 7.51 -14.65 -20.05
N GLY A 120 6.86 -15.71 -19.53
CA GLY A 120 7.13 -16.24 -18.18
C GLY A 120 6.44 -15.51 -17.02
N SER A 121 6.55 -16.11 -15.84
CA SER A 121 5.87 -15.69 -14.60
C SER A 121 6.75 -14.85 -13.65
N THR A 122 8.07 -14.87 -13.85
CA THR A 122 9.04 -14.07 -13.08
C THR A 122 8.87 -12.58 -13.41
N PRO A 123 8.71 -11.69 -12.41
CA PRO A 123 8.70 -10.25 -12.65
C PRO A 123 9.97 -9.76 -13.34
N LYS A 124 9.90 -8.61 -14.02
CA LYS A 124 11.07 -7.89 -14.55
C LYS A 124 11.11 -6.47 -13.99
N SER A 125 12.30 -5.87 -14.00
CA SER A 125 12.50 -4.47 -13.61
C SER A 125 13.21 -3.68 -14.70
N GLY A 126 12.75 -2.47 -14.96
CA GLY A 126 13.36 -1.50 -15.89
C GLY A 126 13.46 -0.12 -15.22
N LYS A 127 13.95 0.88 -15.94
CA LYS A 127 14.07 2.25 -15.44
C LYS A 127 13.36 3.22 -16.36
N VAL A 128 12.63 4.16 -15.78
CA VAL A 128 12.27 5.41 -16.42
C VAL A 128 13.31 6.44 -16.00
N GLU A 129 14.01 6.99 -16.98
CA GLU A 129 15.17 7.87 -16.81
C GLU A 129 14.81 9.28 -17.28
N ILE A 130 15.17 10.28 -16.49
CA ILE A 130 15.07 11.69 -16.87
C ILE A 130 16.45 12.17 -17.28
N ARG A 131 16.57 12.65 -18.51
CA ARG A 131 17.82 13.12 -19.11
C ARG A 131 17.80 14.63 -19.29
N PHE A 132 18.95 15.26 -19.09
CA PHE A 132 19.10 16.72 -19.19
C PHE A 132 19.70 17.15 -20.54
N GLY A 133 19.14 18.21 -21.14
CA GLY A 133 19.62 18.86 -22.36
C GLY A 133 19.31 18.13 -23.67
N ALA A 134 19.37 16.80 -23.68
CA ALA A 134 19.10 15.98 -24.87
C ALA A 134 18.53 14.60 -24.49
N LYS A 135 17.92 13.91 -25.47
CA LYS A 135 17.35 12.55 -25.32
C LYS A 135 18.39 11.47 -24.95
N ASP A 136 19.66 11.73 -25.20
CA ASP A 136 20.83 10.90 -24.91
C ASP A 136 21.78 11.58 -23.91
N GLY A 137 21.34 12.69 -23.31
CA GLY A 137 22.07 13.43 -22.31
C GLY A 137 22.23 12.68 -20.98
N PRO A 138 22.92 13.31 -20.00
CA PRO A 138 23.14 12.71 -18.70
C PRO A 138 21.82 12.44 -17.97
N ILE A 139 21.74 11.27 -17.34
CA ILE A 139 20.61 10.87 -16.50
C ILE A 139 20.71 11.62 -15.16
N ILE A 140 19.69 12.42 -14.84
CA ILE A 140 19.63 13.21 -13.60
C ILE A 140 18.66 12.65 -12.56
N ALA A 141 17.74 11.75 -12.97
CA ALA A 141 16.85 11.03 -12.08
C ALA A 141 16.41 9.70 -12.70
N ASN A 142 16.14 8.71 -11.85
CA ASN A 142 15.66 7.40 -12.24
C ASN A 142 14.50 6.96 -11.34
N LEU A 143 13.47 6.41 -11.96
CA LEU A 143 12.43 5.61 -11.32
C LEU A 143 12.61 4.16 -11.74
N VAL A 144 12.85 3.27 -10.77
CA VAL A 144 12.89 1.83 -11.06
C VAL A 144 11.45 1.32 -11.10
N VAL A 145 11.08 0.67 -12.19
CA VAL A 145 9.73 0.13 -12.40
C VAL A 145 9.80 -1.39 -12.36
N TYR A 146 9.03 -2.00 -11.46
CA TYR A 146 8.78 -3.44 -11.42
C TYR A 146 7.48 -3.75 -12.14
N THR A 147 7.57 -4.59 -13.16
CA THR A 147 6.40 -5.07 -13.90
C THR A 147 6.12 -6.51 -13.48
N PHE A 148 4.96 -6.67 -12.85
CA PHE A 148 4.52 -7.91 -12.24
C PHE A 148 3.53 -8.67 -13.12
N ASN A 149 3.55 -10.00 -13.00
CA ASN A 149 2.37 -10.79 -13.32
C ASN A 149 1.30 -10.59 -12.25
N ARG A 150 0.02 -10.58 -12.67
CA ARG A 150 -1.11 -10.52 -11.75
C ARG A 150 -1.14 -11.77 -10.88
N LEU A 151 -1.30 -11.58 -9.57
CA LEU A 151 -1.57 -12.65 -8.62
C LEU A 151 -3.05 -12.59 -8.24
N LEU A 152 -3.80 -13.63 -8.60
CA LEU A 152 -5.24 -13.69 -8.34
C LEU A 152 -5.49 -14.13 -6.89
N VAL A 153 -6.34 -13.37 -6.19
CA VAL A 153 -6.78 -13.68 -4.83
C VAL A 153 -8.30 -13.60 -4.80
N PHE A 154 -8.96 -14.64 -4.30
CA PHE A 154 -10.41 -14.73 -4.23
C PHE A 154 -10.89 -14.29 -2.84
N ILE A 155 -11.90 -13.42 -2.81
CA ILE A 155 -12.49 -12.89 -1.58
C ILE A 155 -13.98 -13.23 -1.56
N GLN A 156 -14.45 -13.74 -0.43
CA GLN A 156 -15.87 -13.89 -0.13
C GLN A 156 -16.25 -12.90 0.98
N PRO A 157 -16.95 -11.79 0.67
CA PRO A 157 -17.48 -10.90 1.69
C PRO A 157 -18.75 -11.46 2.34
N HIS A 158 -18.87 -11.24 3.65
CA HIS A 158 -20.01 -11.58 4.47
C HIS A 158 -20.47 -10.36 5.26
N ILE A 159 -21.73 -9.98 5.13
CA ILE A 159 -22.38 -8.93 5.92
C ILE A 159 -23.11 -9.60 7.08
N VAL A 160 -22.61 -9.42 8.30
CA VAL A 160 -23.06 -10.17 9.48
C VAL A 160 -23.89 -9.28 10.39
N THR A 161 -25.16 -9.65 10.58
CA THR A 161 -26.01 -9.08 11.63
C THR A 161 -25.79 -9.87 12.91
N VAL A 162 -25.29 -9.20 13.96
CA VAL A 162 -25.11 -9.81 15.27
C VAL A 162 -26.32 -9.48 16.14
N ASN A 163 -27.13 -10.49 16.42
CA ASN A 163 -28.26 -10.40 17.35
C ASN A 163 -27.83 -10.78 18.77
N ASP A 164 -28.59 -10.34 19.75
CA ASP A 164 -28.47 -10.82 21.13
C ASP A 164 -28.85 -12.31 21.26
N PRO A 165 -28.69 -12.93 22.45
CA PRO A 165 -29.02 -14.35 22.64
C PRO A 165 -30.50 -14.68 22.37
N SER A 166 -31.42 -13.72 22.49
CA SER A 166 -32.83 -13.91 22.14
C SER A 166 -33.04 -13.97 20.61
N GLY A 167 -32.11 -13.43 19.84
CA GLY A 167 -32.21 -13.28 18.39
C GLY A 167 -32.80 -11.94 17.96
N ALA A 168 -32.78 -10.95 18.85
CA ALA A 168 -33.30 -9.61 18.60
C ALA A 168 -32.17 -8.57 18.56
N ASN A 169 -32.56 -7.32 18.29
CA ASN A 169 -31.76 -6.10 18.46
C ASN A 169 -30.48 -5.97 17.61
N GLY A 170 -30.22 -6.91 16.70
CA GLY A 170 -29.12 -6.82 15.74
C GLY A 170 -29.44 -5.87 14.58
N VAL A 171 -28.40 -5.17 14.13
CA VAL A 171 -28.46 -4.23 13.02
C VAL A 171 -27.38 -4.62 12.00
N ALA A 172 -27.77 -4.84 10.74
CA ALA A 172 -26.81 -5.10 9.68
C ALA A 172 -25.92 -3.86 9.43
N PRO A 173 -24.61 -4.02 9.19
CA PRO A 173 -23.77 -2.88 8.82
C PRO A 173 -24.15 -2.37 7.43
N THR A 174 -24.18 -1.05 7.25
CA THR A 174 -24.63 -0.38 6.00
C THR A 174 -23.48 -0.09 5.02
N LEU A 175 -22.36 -0.80 5.14
CA LEU A 175 -21.16 -0.60 4.34
C LEU A 175 -21.40 -0.94 2.85
N ASN A 176 -21.05 -0.02 1.96
CA ASN A 176 -20.94 -0.32 0.54
C ASN A 176 -19.61 -1.06 0.26
N ILE A 177 -19.65 -2.38 0.37
CA ILE A 177 -18.46 -3.24 0.22
C ILE A 177 -17.82 -3.14 -1.16
N ASP A 178 -18.59 -2.89 -2.22
CA ASP A 178 -18.05 -2.76 -3.57
C ASP A 178 -17.18 -1.51 -3.71
N ASN A 179 -17.63 -0.38 -3.16
CA ASN A 179 -16.86 0.87 -3.13
C ASN A 179 -15.59 0.74 -2.27
N VAL A 180 -15.69 0.06 -1.12
CA VAL A 180 -14.54 -0.25 -0.27
C VAL A 180 -13.54 -1.11 -1.04
N MET A 181 -13.99 -2.20 -1.66
CA MET A 181 -13.12 -3.12 -2.39
C MET A 181 -12.50 -2.49 -3.64
N LYS A 182 -13.16 -1.50 -4.28
CA LYS A 182 -12.53 -0.70 -5.34
C LYS A 182 -11.25 -0.01 -4.85
N GLN A 183 -11.28 0.58 -3.66
CA GLN A 183 -10.12 1.25 -3.08
C GLN A 183 -9.08 0.27 -2.52
N VAL A 184 -9.51 -0.85 -1.92
CA VAL A 184 -8.61 -1.95 -1.52
C VAL A 184 -7.81 -2.47 -2.72
N LYS A 185 -8.49 -2.71 -3.86
CA LYS A 185 -7.83 -3.11 -5.11
C LYS A 185 -6.81 -2.08 -5.58
N ALA A 186 -7.12 -0.78 -5.46
CA ALA A 186 -6.20 0.29 -5.82
C ALA A 186 -4.95 0.33 -4.93
N LEU A 187 -5.10 0.13 -3.62
CA LEU A 187 -3.98 0.06 -2.66
C LEU A 187 -3.01 -1.08 -2.96
N TRP A 188 -3.54 -2.24 -3.35
CA TRP A 188 -2.75 -3.45 -3.62
C TRP A 188 -2.29 -3.58 -5.08
N ALA A 189 -2.81 -2.74 -5.99
CA ALA A 189 -2.46 -2.76 -7.41
C ALA A 189 -0.96 -2.54 -7.70
N PRO A 190 -0.22 -1.66 -6.99
CA PRO A 190 1.22 -1.53 -7.18
C PRO A 190 1.98 -2.83 -6.90
N CYS A 191 1.44 -3.70 -6.05
CA CYS A 191 2.02 -5.01 -5.76
C CYS A 191 1.56 -6.08 -6.75
N GLY A 192 0.78 -5.73 -7.78
CA GLY A 192 0.21 -6.66 -8.74
C GLY A 192 -0.68 -7.75 -8.14
N VAL A 193 -1.27 -7.50 -6.98
CA VAL A 193 -2.28 -8.36 -6.36
C VAL A 193 -3.64 -7.97 -6.93
N HIS A 194 -4.38 -8.94 -7.43
CA HIS A 194 -5.65 -8.75 -8.10
C HIS A 194 -6.75 -9.51 -7.36
N PHE A 195 -7.67 -8.78 -6.74
CA PHE A 195 -8.79 -9.36 -6.01
C PHE A 195 -9.97 -9.65 -6.93
N THR A 196 -10.36 -10.92 -6.99
CA THR A 196 -11.66 -11.38 -7.48
C THR A 196 -12.61 -11.45 -6.30
N VAL A 197 -13.62 -10.58 -6.29
CA VAL A 197 -14.54 -10.44 -5.16
C VAL A 197 -15.87 -11.05 -5.54
N ASN A 198 -16.29 -12.08 -4.81
CA ASN A 198 -17.60 -12.69 -4.98
C ASN A 198 -18.71 -11.73 -4.52
N LYS A 199 -19.95 -12.02 -4.93
CA LYS A 199 -21.11 -11.30 -4.41
C LYS A 199 -21.15 -11.44 -2.89
N ALA A 200 -21.28 -10.32 -2.20
CA ALA A 200 -21.43 -10.31 -0.75
C ALA A 200 -22.67 -11.10 -0.33
N GLU A 201 -22.52 -11.87 0.73
CA GLU A 201 -23.61 -12.64 1.31
C GLU A 201 -23.96 -12.09 2.68
N SER A 202 -25.25 -12.10 3.04
CA SER A 202 -25.69 -11.64 4.36
C SER A 202 -26.18 -12.81 5.20
N PHE A 203 -25.92 -12.76 6.50
CA PHE A 203 -26.53 -13.70 7.44
C PHE A 203 -26.61 -13.11 8.86
N ASP A 204 -27.49 -13.72 9.64
CA ASP A 204 -27.68 -13.38 11.04
C ASP A 204 -27.03 -14.44 11.95
N ILE A 205 -26.46 -13.99 13.06
CA ILE A 205 -25.92 -14.84 14.12
C ILE A 205 -26.37 -14.34 15.50
N LYS A 206 -26.53 -15.26 16.46
CA LYS A 206 -26.82 -14.93 17.86
C LYS A 206 -25.54 -15.04 18.65
N LEU A 207 -25.12 -13.94 19.29
CA LEU A 207 -23.93 -13.87 20.14
C LEU A 207 -24.30 -13.28 21.50
N ALA A 208 -23.32 -13.10 22.40
CA ALA A 208 -23.55 -12.59 23.74
C ALA A 208 -24.16 -11.18 23.75
N ASN A 209 -23.80 -10.34 22.78
CA ASN A 209 -24.24 -8.96 22.68
C ASN A 209 -24.77 -8.65 21.28
N ALA A 210 -25.90 -7.95 21.19
CA ALA A 210 -26.33 -7.40 19.91
C ALA A 210 -25.28 -6.42 19.37
N ASN A 211 -25.07 -6.45 18.06
CA ASN A 211 -24.17 -5.59 17.29
C ASN A 211 -22.66 -5.74 17.57
N LYS A 212 -22.25 -6.55 18.56
CA LYS A 212 -20.85 -6.69 18.96
C LYS A 212 -20.43 -8.16 18.99
N MET A 213 -19.31 -8.47 18.33
CA MET A 213 -18.64 -9.77 18.45
C MET A 213 -17.45 -9.66 19.40
N LEU A 214 -17.40 -10.55 20.41
CA LEU A 214 -16.23 -10.75 21.24
C LEU A 214 -15.19 -11.61 20.51
N PHE A 215 -13.91 -11.42 20.82
CA PHE A 215 -12.84 -12.23 20.21
C PHE A 215 -13.05 -13.74 20.41
N SER A 216 -13.55 -14.16 21.58
CA SER A 216 -13.87 -15.55 21.89
C SER A 216 -14.99 -16.15 21.02
N GLU A 217 -15.74 -15.33 20.29
CA GLU A 217 -16.88 -15.74 19.47
C GLU A 217 -16.55 -15.87 17.98
N VAL A 218 -15.30 -15.58 17.56
CA VAL A 218 -14.86 -15.66 16.17
C VAL A 218 -15.19 -17.02 15.53
N ASN A 219 -14.95 -18.12 16.26
CA ASN A 219 -15.24 -19.47 15.75
C ASN A 219 -16.74 -19.72 15.52
N ASN A 220 -17.62 -19.03 16.24
CA ASN A 220 -19.07 -19.13 16.02
C ASN A 220 -19.46 -18.53 14.66
N VAL A 221 -18.81 -17.43 14.26
CA VAL A 221 -19.03 -16.80 12.95
C VAL A 221 -18.53 -17.70 11.83
N TYR A 222 -17.33 -18.29 11.97
CA TYR A 222 -16.81 -19.25 11.00
C TYR A 222 -17.74 -20.46 10.83
N ALA A 223 -18.20 -21.05 11.93
CA ALA A 223 -19.09 -22.20 11.91
C ALA A 223 -20.42 -21.91 11.22
N LYS A 224 -20.87 -20.64 11.23
CA LYS A 224 -22.11 -20.23 10.57
C LYS A 224 -21.94 -20.18 9.06
N LYS A 225 -20.85 -19.58 8.58
CA LYS A 225 -20.60 -19.46 7.15
C LYS A 225 -19.13 -19.24 6.87
N TRP A 226 -18.48 -20.23 6.27
CA TRP A 226 -17.12 -20.13 5.76
C TRP A 226 -17.07 -20.76 4.37
N VAL A 227 -16.42 -20.08 3.43
CA VAL A 227 -16.30 -20.52 2.04
C VAL A 227 -14.86 -20.91 1.76
N LYS A 228 -14.66 -22.19 1.42
CA LYS A 228 -13.35 -22.73 1.07
C LYS A 228 -12.74 -22.01 -0.13
N ASP A 229 -11.40 -21.99 -0.18
CA ASP A 229 -10.61 -21.46 -1.31
C ASP A 229 -10.83 -19.95 -1.56
N THR A 230 -11.25 -19.23 -0.52
CA THR A 230 -11.42 -17.76 -0.52
C THR A 230 -10.93 -17.15 0.78
N ILE A 231 -10.49 -15.89 0.74
CA ILE A 231 -10.36 -15.07 1.96
C ILE A 231 -11.77 -14.65 2.36
N ASN A 232 -12.25 -15.15 3.49
CA ASN A 232 -13.55 -14.78 4.03
C ASN A 232 -13.41 -13.47 4.80
N VAL A 233 -14.14 -12.45 4.36
CA VAL A 233 -14.15 -11.10 4.96
C VAL A 233 -15.49 -10.88 5.65
N TYR A 234 -15.53 -10.88 6.97
CA TYR A 234 -16.75 -10.68 7.76
C TYR A 234 -16.87 -9.24 8.22
N VAL A 235 -17.93 -8.56 7.80
CA VAL A 235 -18.23 -7.17 8.15
C VAL A 235 -19.39 -7.16 9.14
N MET A 236 -19.22 -6.50 10.28
CA MET A 236 -20.24 -6.36 11.31
C MET A 236 -20.22 -4.97 11.94
N GLN A 237 -21.17 -4.68 12.84
CA GLN A 237 -21.27 -3.38 13.47
C GLN A 237 -20.09 -3.08 14.40
N GLU A 238 -19.75 -3.97 15.33
CA GLU A 238 -18.67 -3.74 16.29
C GLU A 238 -17.83 -5.00 16.52
N LEU A 239 -16.51 -4.80 16.64
CA LEU A 239 -15.56 -5.80 17.10
C LEU A 239 -15.04 -5.41 18.48
N ASP A 240 -14.67 -6.40 19.27
CA ASP A 240 -14.13 -6.15 20.60
C ASP A 240 -12.71 -5.55 20.56
N SER A 241 -12.58 -4.32 21.04
CA SER A 241 -11.31 -3.61 21.22
C SER A 241 -10.45 -3.43 19.95
N ALA A 242 -11.04 -3.59 18.77
CA ALA A 242 -10.34 -3.46 17.49
C ALA A 242 -11.26 -2.96 16.38
N LEU A 243 -10.69 -2.42 15.30
CA LEU A 243 -11.43 -2.10 14.08
C LEU A 243 -11.37 -3.25 13.07
N GLY A 244 -10.38 -4.12 13.16
CA GLY A 244 -10.25 -5.28 12.30
C GLY A 244 -9.40 -6.38 12.92
N TYR A 245 -9.55 -7.58 12.36
CA TYR A 245 -8.64 -8.69 12.59
C TYR A 245 -8.29 -9.33 11.26
N GLY A 246 -7.01 -9.66 11.05
CA GLY A 246 -6.54 -10.44 9.91
C GLY A 246 -5.75 -11.66 10.39
N PHE A 247 -6.23 -12.85 10.06
CA PHE A 247 -5.60 -14.11 10.45
C PHE A 247 -5.14 -14.87 9.22
N SER A 248 -3.83 -15.00 9.06
CA SER A 248 -3.23 -15.79 7.99
C SER A 248 -3.42 -17.29 8.23
N LYS A 249 -3.32 -18.08 7.16
CA LYS A 249 -3.31 -19.55 7.24
C LYS A 249 -2.24 -20.10 8.18
N SER A 250 -1.07 -19.45 8.26
CA SER A 250 0.02 -19.92 9.11
C SER A 250 -0.11 -19.51 10.58
N ALA A 251 -0.96 -18.55 10.91
CA ALA A 251 -1.05 -17.97 12.26
C ALA A 251 -2.36 -18.27 12.99
N TYR A 252 -3.49 -18.48 12.28
CA TYR A 252 -4.83 -18.54 12.89
C TYR A 252 -4.93 -19.56 14.05
N ALA A 253 -4.30 -20.73 13.92
CA ALA A 253 -4.35 -21.76 14.95
C ALA A 253 -3.68 -21.33 16.27
N GLY A 254 -2.65 -20.47 16.20
CA GLY A 254 -2.01 -19.89 17.38
C GLY A 254 -2.92 -18.98 18.20
N PHE A 255 -4.03 -18.53 17.61
CA PHE A 255 -5.08 -17.74 18.26
C PHE A 255 -6.27 -18.60 18.72
N GLY A 256 -6.18 -19.94 18.61
CA GLY A 256 -7.30 -20.84 18.94
C GLY A 256 -8.45 -20.81 17.94
N LEU A 257 -8.20 -20.34 16.72
CA LEU A 257 -9.20 -20.23 15.66
C LEU A 257 -9.27 -21.51 14.81
N THR A 258 -10.42 -21.77 14.19
CA THR A 258 -10.63 -22.96 13.33
C THR A 258 -10.27 -22.71 11.86
N HIS A 259 -10.31 -21.46 11.41
CA HIS A 259 -10.02 -21.06 10.04
C HIS A 259 -9.25 -19.74 9.98
N PRO A 260 -8.53 -19.45 8.89
CA PRO A 260 -8.06 -18.11 8.59
C PRO A 260 -9.22 -17.22 8.08
N GLY A 261 -9.07 -15.91 8.20
CA GLY A 261 -10.06 -14.96 7.71
C GLY A 261 -9.77 -13.52 8.12
N VAL A 262 -10.63 -12.62 7.67
CA VAL A 262 -10.55 -11.20 7.97
C VAL A 262 -11.89 -10.74 8.57
N PHE A 263 -11.83 -9.93 9.62
CA PHE A 263 -12.99 -9.33 10.27
C PHE A 263 -12.88 -7.82 10.24
N MET A 264 -14.00 -7.14 10.04
CA MET A 264 -14.09 -5.68 10.03
C MET A 264 -15.29 -5.22 10.87
N GLY A 265 -15.05 -4.36 11.85
CA GLY A 265 -16.10 -3.69 12.63
C GLY A 265 -16.36 -2.28 12.13
N MET A 266 -17.60 -1.87 11.92
CA MET A 266 -17.92 -0.46 11.60
C MET A 266 -17.63 0.48 12.77
N LYS A 267 -17.52 -0.07 13.98
CA LYS A 267 -17.30 0.65 15.22
C LYS A 267 -16.33 -0.09 16.14
N THR A 268 -15.72 0.68 17.04
CA THR A 268 -15.08 0.19 18.28
C THR A 268 -15.23 1.27 19.34
N GLY A 269 -15.94 0.97 20.43
CA GLY A 269 -16.26 1.97 21.46
C GLY A 269 -16.92 3.23 20.87
N ALA A 270 -16.28 4.39 21.05
CA ALA A 270 -16.79 5.68 20.56
C ALA A 270 -16.48 5.97 19.08
N THR A 271 -15.65 5.16 18.41
CA THR A 271 -15.31 5.35 17.00
C THR A 271 -16.36 4.71 16.10
N ASP A 272 -16.91 5.48 15.16
CA ASP A 272 -17.86 5.03 14.13
C ASP A 272 -17.38 5.49 12.75
N ARG A 273 -17.19 4.54 11.83
CA ARG A 273 -16.69 4.78 10.46
C ARG A 273 -17.67 4.31 9.39
N THR A 274 -18.95 4.15 9.73
CA THR A 274 -19.99 3.66 8.82
C THR A 274 -20.10 4.49 7.53
N ALA A 275 -19.87 5.80 7.61
CA ALA A 275 -19.90 6.71 6.46
C ALA A 275 -18.55 6.87 5.73
N GLU A 276 -17.47 6.29 6.25
CA GLU A 276 -16.08 6.59 5.87
C GLU A 276 -15.51 5.52 4.95
N THR A 277 -15.89 5.53 3.66
CA THR A 277 -15.47 4.50 2.69
C THR A 277 -13.94 4.33 2.64
N TYR A 278 -13.19 5.44 2.69
CA TYR A 278 -11.73 5.38 2.63
C TYR A 278 -11.11 4.70 3.85
N TRP A 279 -11.59 5.04 5.05
CA TRP A 279 -11.07 4.46 6.29
C TRP A 279 -11.35 2.96 6.35
N CYS A 280 -12.56 2.54 5.96
CA CYS A 280 -12.91 1.13 5.84
C CYS A 280 -12.04 0.41 4.81
N ALA A 281 -11.73 1.04 3.66
CA ALA A 281 -10.88 0.45 2.64
C ALA A 281 -9.42 0.33 3.10
N ASN A 282 -8.89 1.34 3.77
CA ASN A 282 -7.53 1.34 4.29
C ASN A 282 -7.36 0.25 5.36
N ASP A 283 -8.28 0.17 6.32
CA ASP A 283 -8.24 -0.85 7.37
C ASP A 283 -8.50 -2.25 6.82
N LEU A 284 -9.43 -2.44 5.86
CA LEU A 284 -9.58 -3.74 5.21
C LEU A 284 -8.31 -4.16 4.44
N ALA A 285 -7.67 -3.22 3.73
CA ALA A 285 -6.42 -3.49 3.05
C ALA A 285 -5.30 -3.83 4.05
N HIS A 286 -5.28 -3.20 5.23
CA HIS A 286 -4.39 -3.50 6.33
C HIS A 286 -4.59 -4.92 6.87
N GLU A 287 -5.84 -5.31 7.18
CA GLU A 287 -6.14 -6.66 7.66
C GLU A 287 -5.82 -7.74 6.61
N LEU A 288 -6.01 -7.44 5.32
CA LEU A 288 -5.54 -8.32 4.24
C LEU A 288 -4.00 -8.45 4.25
N GLY A 289 -3.29 -7.40 4.65
CA GLY A 289 -1.84 -7.47 4.87
C GLY A 289 -1.47 -8.47 5.96
N HIS A 290 -2.18 -8.47 7.11
CA HIS A 290 -2.01 -9.49 8.14
C HIS A 290 -2.35 -10.89 7.65
N PHE A 291 -3.43 -11.03 6.87
CA PHE A 291 -3.76 -12.29 6.19
C PHE A 291 -2.61 -12.77 5.30
N PHE A 292 -1.93 -11.87 4.60
CA PHE A 292 -0.73 -12.15 3.82
C PHE A 292 0.57 -12.22 4.63
N THR A 293 0.50 -12.40 5.94
CA THR A 293 1.62 -12.57 6.88
C THR A 293 2.45 -11.32 7.18
N LEU A 294 1.96 -10.13 6.80
CA LEU A 294 2.56 -8.87 7.22
C LEU A 294 2.26 -8.60 8.70
N TRP A 295 3.16 -7.85 9.32
CA TRP A 295 3.06 -7.43 10.72
C TRP A 295 3.25 -5.93 10.81
N HIS A 296 2.77 -5.33 11.90
CA HIS A 296 2.91 -3.89 12.04
C HIS A 296 4.39 -3.51 12.12
N PRO A 297 4.79 -2.35 11.58
CA PRO A 297 6.15 -1.92 11.66
C PRO A 297 6.65 -1.64 13.09
N THR A 298 5.69 -1.46 14.01
CA THR A 298 5.87 -1.24 15.43
C THR A 298 5.94 -2.52 16.25
N ASP A 299 5.58 -3.69 15.71
CA ASP A 299 5.59 -4.95 16.43
C ASP A 299 7.06 -5.38 16.66
N GLY A 300 7.55 -5.22 17.88
CA GLY A 300 8.94 -5.51 18.24
C GLY A 300 9.31 -5.12 19.68
N SER A 301 10.42 -5.66 20.18
CA SER A 301 10.93 -5.35 21.52
C SER A 301 11.51 -3.93 21.57
N GLY A 302 10.75 -2.97 22.07
CA GLY A 302 11.23 -1.62 22.39
C GLY A 302 10.47 -0.53 21.65
N SER A 303 9.87 0.38 22.42
CA SER A 303 9.00 1.50 22.06
C SER A 303 7.70 1.10 21.36
N GLY A 304 6.58 1.31 22.08
CA GLY A 304 5.24 0.87 21.71
C GLY A 304 4.72 1.43 20.37
N TRP A 305 3.42 1.27 20.15
CA TRP A 305 2.61 1.63 18.97
C TRP A 305 2.81 3.02 18.33
N GLN A 306 3.72 3.84 18.85
CA GLN A 306 4.00 5.24 18.54
C GLN A 306 5.35 5.45 17.83
N ARG A 307 5.80 4.52 16.98
CA ARG A 307 7.01 4.79 16.17
C ARG A 307 6.67 5.78 15.05
N TYR A 308 6.69 7.07 15.39
CA TYR A 308 6.56 8.19 14.46
C TYR A 308 7.85 8.44 13.65
N GLU A 309 8.45 7.38 13.14
CA GLU A 309 9.64 7.52 12.29
C GLU A 309 9.19 7.79 10.85
N THR A 310 9.95 8.63 10.15
CA THR A 310 9.55 9.25 8.88
C THR A 310 9.20 8.27 7.76
N TRP A 311 9.69 7.03 7.85
CA TRP A 311 9.51 6.04 6.80
C TRP A 311 8.30 5.13 7.01
N SER A 312 8.12 4.58 8.22
CA SER A 312 7.05 3.60 8.49
C SER A 312 5.65 4.20 8.62
N MET A 313 5.50 5.49 8.95
CA MET A 313 4.17 6.11 9.07
C MET A 313 3.38 6.12 7.75
N ARG A 314 4.06 5.94 6.61
CA ARG A 314 3.41 5.81 5.31
C ARG A 314 2.88 4.40 5.05
N PHE A 315 3.31 3.40 5.80
CA PHE A 315 3.00 2.02 5.46
C PHE A 315 1.52 1.75 5.65
N LEU A 316 0.94 0.98 4.73
CA LEU A 316 -0.38 0.40 4.93
C LEU A 316 -0.46 -0.33 6.28
N MET A 317 0.60 -1.08 6.64
CA MET A 317 0.66 -1.87 7.88
C MET A 317 0.93 -1.05 9.15
N HIS A 318 1.04 0.27 9.11
CA HIS A 318 1.17 1.08 10.33
C HIS A 318 -0.22 1.40 10.90
N ASN A 319 -0.50 1.04 12.16
CA ASN A 319 -1.85 1.15 12.77
C ASN A 319 -2.51 2.53 12.64
N TYR A 320 -1.69 3.59 12.72
CA TYR A 320 -2.18 4.95 12.55
C TYR A 320 -2.02 5.48 11.13
N ASN A 321 -1.06 4.92 10.37
CA ASN A 321 -0.56 5.34 9.04
C ASN A 321 -0.77 6.83 8.69
N TYR A 322 -0.58 7.68 9.69
CA TYR A 322 -0.86 9.10 9.64
C TYR A 322 0.33 9.80 9.01
N THR A 323 0.08 10.52 7.92
CA THR A 323 1.14 11.19 7.16
C THR A 323 1.53 12.56 7.72
N GLY A 324 0.77 13.09 8.68
CA GLY A 324 1.07 14.39 9.29
C GLY A 324 2.24 14.31 10.26
N ARG A 325 3.15 15.29 10.16
CA ARG A 325 4.26 15.46 11.09
C ARG A 325 4.29 16.86 11.67
N ALA A 326 4.37 16.96 13.00
CA ALA A 326 4.77 18.18 13.68
C ALA A 326 6.28 18.41 13.50
N GLY A 327 6.68 19.58 12.98
CA GLY A 327 8.08 19.92 12.76
C GLY A 327 8.73 19.15 11.61
N ALA A 328 8.19 19.29 10.39
CA ALA A 328 8.87 18.81 9.17
C ALA A 328 10.32 19.32 9.12
N PRO A 329 11.25 18.60 8.46
CA PRO A 329 12.63 19.09 8.29
C PRO A 329 12.64 20.56 7.83
N GLN A 330 13.45 21.38 8.48
CA GLN A 330 13.53 22.83 8.23
C GLN A 330 12.19 23.57 8.42
N GLY A 331 11.31 23.07 9.28
CA GLY A 331 10.00 23.67 9.58
C GLY A 331 9.01 23.61 8.40
N GLY A 332 9.29 22.80 7.37
CA GLY A 332 8.54 22.79 6.12
C GLY A 332 8.83 23.98 5.20
N ALA A 333 9.74 24.89 5.56
CA ALA A 333 10.02 26.10 4.78
C ALA A 333 10.53 25.80 3.35
N HIS A 334 11.31 24.73 3.20
CA HIS A 334 11.82 24.26 1.91
C HIS A 334 11.12 23.00 1.40
N TRP A 335 10.18 22.47 2.19
CA TRP A 335 9.41 21.28 1.84
C TRP A 335 7.99 21.35 2.44
N PRO A 336 7.18 22.34 2.01
CA PRO A 336 5.85 22.57 2.57
C PRO A 336 4.91 21.37 2.36
N GLU A 337 5.22 20.55 1.37
CA GLU A 337 4.49 19.34 0.99
C GLU A 337 5.09 18.06 1.59
N TYR A 338 6.03 18.16 2.53
CA TYR A 338 6.70 16.97 3.11
C TYR A 338 5.71 15.93 3.66
N ASN A 339 4.57 16.38 4.18
CA ASN A 339 3.51 15.51 4.72
C ASN A 339 2.40 15.19 3.71
N ASN A 340 2.45 15.77 2.50
CA ASN A 340 1.47 15.58 1.44
C ASN A 340 1.99 14.58 0.41
N PHE A 341 1.63 13.31 0.58
CA PHE A 341 1.98 12.23 -0.35
C PHE A 341 0.88 11.99 -1.42
N GLY A 342 0.04 12.99 -1.68
CA GLY A 342 -1.04 12.89 -2.65
C GLY A 342 -2.32 12.22 -2.12
N TYR A 343 -2.49 12.06 -0.80
CA TYR A 343 -3.81 11.71 -0.25
C TYR A 343 -4.62 12.94 0.16
N GLY A 344 -3.97 14.09 0.40
CA GLY A 344 -4.62 15.32 0.83
C GLY A 344 -5.01 15.31 2.31
N SER A 345 -6.06 16.05 2.67
CA SER A 345 -6.63 16.10 4.02
C SER A 345 -8.13 15.79 4.03
N TYR A 346 -8.59 15.12 5.08
CA TYR A 346 -9.99 14.94 5.43
C TYR A 346 -10.32 15.69 6.73
N SER A 347 -11.32 16.57 6.69
CA SER A 347 -11.78 17.34 7.87
C SER A 347 -10.65 18.06 8.63
N GLY A 348 -9.66 18.57 7.91
CA GLY A 348 -8.49 19.26 8.48
C GLY A 348 -7.34 18.35 8.94
N TYR A 349 -7.50 17.02 8.86
CA TYR A 349 -6.46 16.05 9.18
C TYR A 349 -5.90 15.41 7.89
N PRO A 350 -4.57 15.23 7.76
CA PRO A 350 -3.98 14.44 6.68
C PRO A 350 -4.63 13.05 6.57
N TYR A 351 -4.92 12.62 5.34
CA TYR A 351 -5.39 11.26 5.09
C TYR A 351 -4.33 10.22 5.51
N ARG A 352 -4.79 9.04 5.92
CA ARG A 352 -3.93 7.87 6.12
C ARG A 352 -3.21 7.52 4.80
N SER A 353 -1.96 7.06 4.85
CA SER A 353 -1.27 6.56 3.65
C SER A 353 -1.60 5.09 3.36
N GLY A 354 -1.30 4.66 2.15
CA GLY A 354 -1.59 3.32 1.64
C GLY A 354 -0.36 2.55 1.17
N LEU A 355 0.85 2.99 1.55
CA LEU A 355 2.06 2.50 0.90
C LEU A 355 2.32 1.05 1.28
N VAL A 356 2.21 0.17 0.29
CA VAL A 356 2.76 -1.18 0.36
C VAL A 356 4.18 -1.11 -0.20
N SER A 357 5.17 -1.17 0.68
CA SER A 357 6.55 -0.90 0.31
C SER A 357 7.15 -1.92 -0.65
N LEU A 358 7.96 -1.43 -1.60
CA LEU A 358 8.79 -2.28 -2.47
C LEU A 358 10.23 -2.36 -1.96
N LYS A 359 10.79 -1.24 -1.50
CA LYS A 359 12.16 -1.21 -0.97
C LYS A 359 12.22 -1.78 0.43
N ASN A 360 13.36 -2.36 0.77
CA ASN A 360 13.71 -2.75 2.11
C ASN A 360 14.69 -1.73 2.72
N VAL A 361 14.14 -0.66 3.31
CA VAL A 361 14.92 0.42 3.93
C VAL A 361 15.46 -0.01 5.30
N ARG A 362 14.79 -0.94 5.99
CA ARG A 362 15.16 -1.43 7.33
C ARG A 362 15.25 -2.94 7.39
N THR A 363 16.45 -3.45 7.66
CA THR A 363 16.77 -4.89 7.68
C THR A 363 16.77 -5.51 9.09
N GLY A 364 16.39 -4.77 10.13
CA GLY A 364 16.42 -5.25 11.51
C GLY A 364 15.35 -6.30 11.80
N ALA A 365 15.74 -7.45 12.36
CA ALA A 365 14.85 -8.60 12.63
C ALA A 365 13.68 -8.32 13.60
N SER A 366 13.76 -7.24 14.39
CA SER A 366 12.78 -6.87 15.42
C SER A 366 12.03 -5.55 15.14
N ALA A 367 12.16 -4.98 13.96
CA ALA A 367 11.49 -3.73 13.59
C ALA A 367 10.95 -3.82 12.16
N GLY A 368 9.63 -3.90 12.04
CA GLY A 368 8.85 -3.57 10.85
C GLY A 368 9.36 -3.96 9.49
N ARG A 369 8.95 -5.17 9.11
CA ARG A 369 9.16 -5.82 7.81
C ARG A 369 8.82 -4.87 6.66
N ASP A 370 9.87 -4.20 6.16
CA ASP A 370 9.83 -3.44 4.92
C ASP A 370 9.90 -4.40 3.71
N GLY A 371 9.74 -3.90 2.48
CA GLY A 371 9.57 -4.78 1.32
C GLY A 371 8.28 -5.63 1.42
N GLN A 372 7.20 -5.00 1.88
CA GLN A 372 5.89 -5.64 2.06
C GLN A 372 5.38 -6.28 0.76
N CYS A 373 5.57 -5.61 -0.37
CA CYS A 373 5.25 -6.11 -1.70
C CYS A 373 5.91 -7.47 -1.96
N SER A 374 7.23 -7.58 -1.76
CA SER A 374 7.95 -8.84 -1.97
C SER A 374 7.44 -9.94 -1.03
N THR A 375 7.19 -9.62 0.24
CA THR A 375 6.65 -10.59 1.23
C THR A 375 5.30 -11.15 0.80
N VAL A 376 4.34 -10.26 0.48
CA VAL A 376 2.98 -10.65 0.09
C VAL A 376 3.00 -11.42 -1.22
N ARG A 377 3.74 -10.96 -2.22
CA ARG A 377 3.81 -11.64 -3.52
C ARG A 377 4.41 -13.03 -3.40
N ASN A 378 5.51 -13.19 -2.63
CA ASN A 378 6.12 -14.48 -2.39
C ASN A 378 5.19 -15.42 -1.61
N HIS A 379 4.37 -14.90 -0.70
CA HIS A 379 3.37 -15.68 0.03
C HIS A 379 2.26 -16.18 -0.91
N ILE A 380 1.64 -15.27 -1.68
CA ILE A 380 0.55 -15.63 -2.61
C ILE A 380 1.05 -16.59 -3.72
N ALA A 381 2.29 -16.41 -4.19
CA ALA A 381 2.89 -17.25 -5.24
C ALA A 381 3.09 -18.72 -4.80
N GLN A 382 3.03 -19.04 -3.51
CA GLN A 382 3.05 -20.43 -3.03
C GLN A 382 1.74 -21.19 -3.34
N GLY A 383 0.69 -20.47 -3.73
CA GLY A 383 -0.55 -21.03 -4.25
C GLY A 383 -1.66 -21.23 -3.22
N PRO A 384 -2.84 -21.72 -3.66
CA PRO A 384 -4.05 -21.80 -2.84
C PRO A 384 -3.89 -22.62 -1.54
N SER A 385 -3.05 -23.66 -1.56
CA SER A 385 -2.79 -24.52 -0.40
C SER A 385 -2.04 -23.82 0.73
N VAL A 386 -1.37 -22.69 0.46
CA VAL A 386 -0.75 -21.85 1.50
C VAL A 386 -1.62 -20.65 1.84
N LEU A 387 -2.46 -20.19 0.90
CA LEU A 387 -3.24 -18.97 1.07
C LEU A 387 -4.57 -19.17 1.83
N TYR A 388 -5.35 -20.22 1.53
CA TYR A 388 -6.73 -20.37 2.01
C TYR A 388 -6.94 -21.41 3.11
#